data_AF-A0A8J9S8L9-F1
#
_entry.id   AF-A0A8J9S8L9-F1
#
_cell.length_a   1.000
_cell.length_b   1.000
_cell.length_c   1.000
_cell.angle_alpha   90.00
_cell.angle_beta   90.00
_cell.angle_gamma   90.00
#
_symmetry.space_group_name_H-M   'P 1'
#
loop_
_entity.id
_entity.type
_entity.pdbx_description
1 polymer ?
#
loop_
_entity_poly.entity_id
_entity_poly.type
_entity_poly.pdbx_seq_one_letter_code
_entity_poly.pdbx_strand_id
1 'polypeptide(L)' 'GRIEMELRADVVPKTAENFRCLCTGEKGIGKVGKPLHFKGSAFHRV' A
#
# COMPACT_ATOMS: atom_id res chain seq x y z
N GLY A 1 18.09 -2.05 4.78
CA GLY A 1 17.34 -1.38 5.86
C GLY A 1 15.90 -1.82 5.84
N ARG A 2 15.16 -1.62 6.94
CA ARG A 2 13.73 -1.92 7.06
C ARG A 2 13.03 -0.66 7.59
N ILE A 3 11.88 -0.31 7.04
CA ILE A 3 11.02 0.76 7.52
C ILE A 3 9.73 0.10 8.04
N GLU A 4 9.33 0.44 9.26
CA GLU A 4 8.07 0.00 9.86
C GLU A 4 7.17 1.22 10.05
N MET A 5 5.87 1.07 9.78
CA MET A 5 4.90 2.17 9.78
C MET A 5 3.65 1.73 10.53
N GLU A 6 3.20 2.54 11.49
CA GLU A 6 1.90 2.40 12.14
C GLU A 6 0.85 3.22 11.37
N LEU A 7 -0.33 2.63 11.11
CA LEU A 7 -1.40 3.29 10.38
C LEU A 7 -2.48 3.80 11.33
N ARG A 8 -2.82 5.09 11.23
CA ARG A 8 -3.90 5.76 12.00
C ARG A 8 -5.30 5.38 11.52
N ALA A 9 -5.66 4.10 11.63
CA ALA A 9 -6.98 3.60 11.23
C ALA A 9 -8.12 4.15 12.11
N ASP A 10 -7.80 4.60 13.33
CA ASP A 10 -8.70 5.29 14.25
C ASP A 10 -9.20 6.64 13.69
N VAL A 11 -8.35 7.34 12.93
CA VAL A 11 -8.69 8.66 12.34
C VAL A 11 -9.10 8.53 10.88
N VAL A 12 -8.38 7.72 10.10
CA VAL A 12 -8.54 7.61 8.64
C VAL A 12 -8.68 6.14 8.19
N PRO A 13 -9.75 5.43 8.59
CA PRO A 13 -9.87 3.98 8.38
C PRO A 13 -9.78 3.57 6.90
N LYS A 14 -10.41 4.34 6.00
CA LYS A 14 -10.39 4.03 4.56
C LYS A 14 -8.99 4.17 3.94
N THR A 15 -8.25 5.20 4.33
CA THR A 15 -6.90 5.46 3.82
C THR A 15 -5.90 4.46 4.39
N ALA A 16 -5.99 4.17 5.68
CA ALA A 16 -5.17 3.17 6.35
C ALA A 16 -5.35 1.79 5.69
N GLU A 17 -6.60 1.37 5.48
CA GLU A 17 -6.90 0.08 4.86
C GLU A 17 -6.43 -0.01 3.42
N ASN A 18 -6.57 1.07 2.63
CA ASN A 18 -6.02 1.12 1.28
C ASN A 18 -4.48 0.95 1.27
N PHE A 19 -3.77 1.67 2.14
CA PHE A 19 -2.31 1.55 2.24
C PHE A 19 -1.90 0.14 2.68
N ARG A 20 -2.57 -0.42 3.69
CA ARG A 20 -2.34 -1.79 4.17
C ARG A 20 -2.53 -2.82 3.05
N CYS A 21 -3.62 -2.73 2.29
CA CYS A 21 -3.89 -3.64 1.17
C CYS A 21 -2.82 -3.55 0.08
N LEU A 22 -2.32 -2.34 -0.20
CA LEU A 22 -1.21 -2.16 -1.15
C LEU A 22 0.12 -2.68 -0.59
N CYS A 23 0.30 -2.75 0.73
CA CYS A 23 1.48 -3.41 1.33
C CYS A 23 1.40 -4.94 1.23
N THR A 24 0.22 -5.55 1.36
CA THR A 24 0.05 -7.02 1.32
C THR A 24 -0.15 -7.57 -0.09
N GLY A 25 -0.73 -6.77 -1.00
CA GLY A 25 -1.11 -7.21 -2.34
C GLY A 25 -2.38 -8.06 -2.39
N GLU A 26 -3.14 -8.17 -1.30
CA GLU A 26 -4.29 -9.10 -1.17
C GLU A 26 -5.46 -8.80 -2.12
N LYS A 27 -5.51 -7.60 -2.71
CA LYS A 27 -6.59 -7.18 -3.62
C LYS A 27 -6.34 -7.57 -5.09
N GLY A 28 -5.25 -8.28 -5.38
CA GLY A 28 -4.99 -8.84 -6.72
C GLY A 28 -4.68 -7.77 -7.76
N ILE A 29 -5.32 -7.88 -8.94
CA ILE A 29 -5.05 -7.02 -10.10
C ILE A 29 -6.06 -5.85 -10.14
N GLY A 30 -5.55 -4.64 -10.31
CA GLY A 30 -6.35 -3.42 -10.47
C GLY A 30 -6.90 -3.25 -11.88
N LYS A 31 -7.79 -2.27 -12.06
CA LYS A 31 -8.48 -1.99 -13.34
C LYS A 31 -7.53 -1.74 -14.53
N VAL A 32 -6.31 -1.28 -14.26
CA VAL A 32 -5.27 -1.01 -15.27
C VAL A 32 -4.34 -2.21 -15.52
N GLY A 33 -4.72 -3.41 -15.07
CA GLY A 33 -3.96 -4.65 -15.30
C GLY A 33 -2.68 -4.79 -14.46
N LYS A 34 -2.46 -3.89 -13.49
CA LYS A 34 -1.30 -3.94 -12.58
C LYS A 34 -1.69 -4.52 -11.22
N PRO A 35 -0.83 -5.30 -10.57
CA PRO A 35 -1.05 -5.72 -9.18
C PRO A 35 -1.23 -4.52 -8.27
N LEU A 36 -2.21 -4.59 -7.37
CA LEU A 36 -2.43 -3.60 -6.32
C LEU A 36 -1.44 -3.87 -5.17
N HIS A 37 -0.16 -3.63 -5.42
CA HIS A 37 0.92 -3.95 -4.50
C HIS A 37 2.09 -2.97 -4.65
N PHE A 38 2.67 -2.53 -3.53
CA PHE A 38 3.89 -1.71 -3.50
C PHE A 38 5.18 -2.49 -3.77
N LYS A 39 5.17 -3.84 -3.71
CA LYS A 39 6.37 -4.63 -3.97
C LYS A 39 6.91 -4.35 -5.38
N GLY A 40 8.15 -3.89 -5.45
CA GLY A 40 8.84 -3.53 -6.69
C GLY A 40 8.64 -2.07 -7.12
N SER A 41 7.82 -1.29 -6.43
CA SER A 41 7.73 0.16 -6.64
C SER A 41 8.95 0.88 -6.08
N ALA A 42 9.39 1.94 -6.75
CA ALA A 42 10.53 2.76 -6.34
C ALA A 42 10.08 4.11 -5.75
N PHE A 43 10.90 4.67 -4.85
CA PHE A 43 10.83 6.09 -4.53
C PHE A 43 11.35 6.87 -5.75
N HIS A 44 10.43 7.31 -6.60
CA HIS A 44 10.76 8.01 -7.85
C HIS A 44 11.30 9.43 -7.62
N ARG A 45 11.13 9.96 -6.40
CA ARG A 45 11.66 11.25 -5.95
C ARG A 45 12.19 11.10 -4.53
N VAL A 46 13.40 11.58 -4.31
CA VAL A 46 14.10 11.62 -3.02
C VAL A 46 14.34 13.08 -2.66
#